data_AF-A0A0N0UZV5-F1
#
_entry.id   AF-A0A0N0UZV5-F1
#
_cell.length_a   1.000
_cell.length_b   1.000
_cell.length_c   1.000
_cell.angle_alpha   90.00
_cell.angle_beta   90.00
_cell.angle_gamma   90.00
#
_symmetry.space_group_name_H-M   'P 1'
#
loop_
_entity.id
_entity.type
_entity.pdbx_description
1 polymer ?
#
loop_
_entity_poly.entity_id
_entity_poly.type
_entity_poly.pdbx_seq_one_letter_code
_entity_poly.pdbx_strand_id
1 'polypeptide(L)' 'PKYQFLFEIKYLNKAGEKALNTTTKKAIAQVNEYLEFEEINSFKNLKAYVLIFVGSEIKVVKEIS' A
#
# COMPACT_ATOMS: atom_id res chain seq x y z
N PRO A 1 -18.43 14.95 -5.04
CA PRO A 1 -17.39 13.95 -5.38
C PRO A 1 -17.30 12.85 -4.32
N LYS A 2 -17.34 11.58 -4.73
CA LYS A 2 -17.13 10.43 -3.82
C LYS A 2 -15.68 9.99 -3.93
N TYR A 3 -14.87 10.33 -2.93
CA TYR A 3 -13.47 9.91 -2.85
C TYR A 3 -13.41 8.56 -2.16
N GLN A 4 -12.69 7.61 -2.75
CA GLN A 4 -12.53 6.27 -2.23
C GLN A 4 -11.05 5.94 -2.20
N PHE A 5 -10.61 5.31 -1.12
CA PHE A 5 -9.20 5.00 -0.92
C PHE A 5 -9.03 3.56 -0.47
N LEU A 6 -7.98 2.93 -0.97
CA LEU A 6 -7.46 1.67 -0.48
C LEU A 6 -6.06 1.95 0.07
N PHE A 7 -5.82 1.58 1.32
CA PHE A 7 -4.51 1.73 1.94
C PHE A 7 -3.97 0.37 2.36
N GLU A 8 -2.82 0.00 1.84
CA GLU A 8 -2.00 -1.08 2.36
C GLU A 8 -0.93 -0.49 3.28
N ILE A 9 -1.08 -0.73 4.59
CA ILE A 9 -0.22 -0.15 5.61
C ILE A 9 0.63 -1.25 6.22
N LYS A 10 1.95 -1.14 6.08
CA LYS A 10 2.91 -2.04 6.72
C LYS A 10 3.77 -1.30 7.73
N TYR A 11 4.21 -2.05 8.74
CA TYR A 11 5.13 -1.57 9.77
C TYR A 11 6.35 -2.46 9.84
N LEU A 12 7.52 -1.85 9.93
CA LEU A 12 8.79 -2.47 10.23
C LEU A 12 9.36 -1.80 11.48
N ASN A 13 9.95 -2.57 12.38
CA ASN A 13 10.79 -1.99 13.43
C ASN A 13 12.10 -1.46 12.82
N LYS A 14 12.89 -0.69 13.58
CA LYS A 14 14.16 -0.12 13.09
C LYS A 14 15.14 -1.19 12.59
N ALA A 15 15.22 -2.34 13.24
CA ALA A 15 16.07 -3.45 12.80
C ALA A 15 15.62 -4.05 11.46
N GLY A 16 14.32 -4.00 11.18
CA GLY A 16 13.69 -4.47 9.95
C GLY A 16 13.82 -3.52 8.77
N GLU A 17 14.46 -2.36 8.89
CA GLU A 17 14.62 -1.39 7.80
C GLU A 17 15.29 -2.01 6.56
N LYS A 18 16.21 -2.98 6.76
CA LYS A 18 16.84 -3.71 5.66
C LYS A 18 15.84 -4.47 4.78
N ALA A 19 14.68 -4.83 5.32
CA ALA A 19 13.61 -5.50 4.58
C ALA A 19 12.69 -4.53 3.83
N LEU A 20 12.87 -3.20 3.95
CA LEU A 20 11.99 -2.19 3.38
C LEU A 20 11.66 -2.45 1.92
N ASN A 21 12.68 -2.64 1.07
CA ASN A 21 12.48 -2.88 -0.35
C ASN A 21 11.65 -4.15 -0.65
N THR A 22 11.89 -5.22 0.10
CA THR A 22 11.15 -6.47 -0.05
C THR A 22 9.71 -6.30 0.41
N THR A 23 9.49 -5.63 1.55
CA THR A 23 8.15 -5.31 2.08
C THR A 23 7.39 -4.41 1.12
N THR A 24 8.03 -3.41 0.51
CA THR A 24 7.44 -2.56 -0.53
C THR A 24 6.96 -3.37 -1.72
N LYS A 25 7.79 -4.28 -2.26
CA LYS A 25 7.38 -5.13 -3.40
C LYS A 25 6.19 -6.01 -3.05
N LYS A 26 6.19 -6.62 -1.86
CA LYS A 26 5.08 -7.45 -1.39
C LYS A 26 3.80 -6.65 -1.18
N ALA A 27 3.89 -5.46 -0.59
CA ALA A 27 2.74 -4.60 -0.39
C ALA A 27 2.13 -4.12 -1.72
N ILE A 28 2.97 -3.79 -2.71
CA ILE A 28 2.50 -3.45 -4.06
C ILE A 28 1.78 -4.64 -4.69
N ALA A 29 2.35 -5.85 -4.62
CA ALA A 29 1.71 -7.05 -5.15
C ALA A 29 0.34 -7.30 -4.49
N GLN A 30 0.27 -7.16 -3.16
CA GLN A 30 -0.97 -7.31 -2.40
C GLN A 30 -2.03 -6.28 -2.80
N VAL A 31 -1.65 -5.02 -3.03
CA VAL A 31 -2.59 -4.02 -3.57
C VAL A 31 -3.08 -4.40 -4.96
N ASN A 32 -2.20 -4.86 -5.84
CA ASN A 32 -2.58 -5.28 -7.19
C ASN A 32 -3.58 -6.45 -7.15
N GLU A 33 -3.36 -7.44 -6.27
CA GLU A 33 -4.32 -8.54 -6.06
C GLU A 33 -5.69 -8.02 -5.61
N TYR A 34 -5.75 -7.04 -4.70
CA TYR A 34 -7.03 -6.45 -4.30
C TYR A 34 -7.74 -5.72 -5.44
N LEU A 35 -6.99 -5.07 -6.33
CA LEU A 35 -7.56 -4.37 -7.49
C LEU A 35 -8.15 -5.32 -8.53
N GLU A 36 -7.80 -6.60 -8.51
CA GLU A 36 -8.40 -7.62 -9.37
C GLU A 36 -9.79 -8.07 -8.89
N PHE A 37 -10.16 -7.82 -7.62
CA PHE A 37 -11.48 -8.16 -7.12
C PHE A 37 -12.56 -7.27 -7.76
N GLU A 38 -13.61 -7.89 -8.30
CA GLU A 38 -14.70 -7.19 -9.01
C GLU A 38 -15.33 -6.06 -8.17
N GLU A 39 -15.53 -6.31 -6.89
CA GLU A 39 -16.07 -5.37 -5.92
C GLU A 39 -15.21 -4.10 -5.81
N ILE A 40 -13.88 -4.27 -5.82
CA ILE A 40 -12.91 -3.18 -5.70
C ILE A 40 -12.73 -2.47 -7.04
N ASN A 41 -12.61 -3.23 -8.13
CA ASN A 41 -12.48 -2.71 -9.49
C ASN A 41 -13.73 -1.91 -9.93
N SER A 42 -14.90 -2.19 -9.34
CA SER A 42 -16.12 -1.42 -9.60
C SER A 42 -16.03 0.06 -9.18
N PHE A 43 -15.07 0.42 -8.31
CA PHE A 43 -14.89 1.77 -7.80
C PHE A 43 -14.10 2.68 -8.76
N LYS A 44 -14.82 3.36 -9.65
CA LYS A 44 -14.25 4.28 -10.68
C LYS A 44 -13.35 5.42 -10.16
N ASN A 45 -13.45 5.79 -8.88
CA ASN A 45 -12.68 6.89 -8.28
C ASN A 45 -11.79 6.39 -7.12
N LEU A 46 -11.49 5.09 -7.07
CA LEU A 46 -10.60 4.53 -6.06
C LEU A 46 -9.16 4.97 -6.31
N LYS A 47 -8.50 5.43 -5.26
CA LYS A 47 -7.04 5.60 -5.24
C LYS A 47 -6.42 4.61 -4.27
N ALA A 48 -5.45 3.84 -4.73
CA ALA A 48 -4.76 2.86 -3.91
C ALA A 48 -3.38 3.37 -3.50
N TYR A 49 -3.00 3.16 -2.24
CA TYR A 49 -1.71 3.60 -1.70
C TYR A 49 -1.06 2.51 -0.87
N VAL A 50 0.26 2.41 -0.98
CA VAL A 50 1.13 1.67 -0.07
C VAL A 50 1.84 2.66 0.86
N LEU A 51 1.65 2.47 2.16
CA LEU A 51 2.32 3.24 3.21
C LEU A 51 3.16 2.29 4.06
N ILE A 52 4.47 2.55 4.19
CA ILE A 52 5.34 1.72 5.03
C ILE A 52 6.05 2.57 6.06
N PHE A 53 5.86 2.20 7.31
CA PHE A 53 6.51 2.81 8.47
C PHE A 53 7.72 1.98 8.88
N VAL A 54 8.80 2.67 9.26
CA VAL A 54 9.97 2.10 9.94
C VAL A 54 10.10 2.81 11.28
N GLY A 55 9.68 2.13 12.36
CA GLY A 55 9.46 2.80 13.65
C GLY A 55 8.40 3.90 13.50
N SER A 56 8.67 5.09 14.02
CA SER A 56 7.74 6.24 13.95
C SER A 56 7.80 7.01 12.63
N GLU A 57 8.64 6.62 11.68
CA GLU A 57 8.83 7.35 10.42
C GLU A 57 8.14 6.64 9.27
N ILE A 58 7.41 7.39 8.45
CA ILE A 58 6.94 6.89 7.16
C ILE A 58 8.09 6.94 6.16
N LYS A 59 8.48 5.78 5.62
CA LYS A 59 9.57 5.67 4.65
C LYS A 59 9.08 5.45 3.23
N VAL A 60 7.86 4.95 3.05
CA VAL A 60 7.25 4.73 1.74
C VAL A 60 5.87 5.34 1.72
N VAL A 61 5.62 6.16 0.70
CA VAL A 61 4.31 6.62 0.27
C VAL A 61 4.27 6.41 -1.23
N LYS A 62 3.42 5.49 -1.70
CA LYS A 62 3.32 5.17 -3.12
C LYS A 62 1.87 5.00 -3.54
N GLU A 63 1.43 5.80 -4.51
CA GLU A 63 0.17 5.57 -5.22
C GLU A 63 0.35 4.38 -6.17
N ILE A 64 -0.63 3.48 -6.19
CA ILE A 64 -0.74 2.36 -7.12
C ILE A 64 -1.85 2.72 -8.09
N SER A 65 -1.50 2.77 -9.37
CA SER A 65 -2.31 3.23 -10.49
C SER A 65 -2.39 2.17 -11.56
#